data_AF-A0A820AYU2-F1
#
_entry.id   AF-A0A820AYU2-F1
#
_cell.length_a   1.000
_cell.length_b   1.000
_cell.length_c   1.000
_cell.angle_alpha   90.00
_cell.angle_beta   90.00
_cell.angle_gamma   90.00
#
_symmetry.space_group_name_H-M   'P 1'
#
loop_
_entity.id
_entity.type
_entity.pdbx_description
1 polymer ?
#
loop_
_entity_poly.entity_id
_entity_poly.type
_entity_poly.pdbx_seq_one_letter_code
_entity_poly.pdbx_strand_id
1 'polypeptide(L)'
;MGQFLSSCTSHFFADDVAAILAGQMGVRFTDQCLDLEKRVKSFLDRLEFYSCLSDQPLNRSKTDALFSARAIGLPKFTISFDSDGGDEIKWKKEYKYLGYIISSKLGWGKLIKDVECKVRKRISLIRSFKLFGCSSPSVRKVLFYSHVLPLFTWIYPVYPLLTRKQQESMCLSLMRRSTFLKLSKLIQIGNILLCY
;
A
#
# COMPACT_ATOMS: atom_id res chain seq x y z
N MET A 1 25.75 7.94 5.40
CA MET A 1 24.65 8.91 5.23
C MET A 1 23.39 8.53 6.06
N GLY A 2 23.54 8.24 7.37
CA GLY A 2 22.43 7.68 8.18
C GLY A 2 22.02 8.48 9.42
N GLN A 3 22.56 9.68 9.63
CA GLN A 3 22.37 10.44 10.88
C GLN A 3 21.74 11.83 10.73
N PHE A 4 21.45 12.31 9.52
CA PHE A 4 21.17 13.74 9.29
C PHE A 4 19.71 14.15 9.18
N LEU A 5 18.77 13.23 9.41
CA LEU A 5 17.36 13.52 9.61
C LEU A 5 16.82 12.57 10.69
N SER A 6 16.99 12.93 11.97
CA SER A 6 16.32 12.20 13.04
C SER A 6 14.82 12.11 12.72
N SER A 7 14.28 10.89 12.64
CA SER A 7 12.86 10.65 12.33
C SER A 7 12.44 10.93 10.88
N CYS A 8 13.34 10.80 9.90
CA CYS A 8 12.98 10.68 8.48
C CYS A 8 13.40 9.33 7.92
N THR A 9 12.47 8.60 7.31
CA THR A 9 12.73 7.33 6.62
C THR A 9 12.38 7.50 5.15
N SER A 10 13.36 7.30 4.26
CA SER A 10 13.16 7.37 2.81
C SER A 10 13.25 5.98 2.18
N HIS A 11 12.34 5.70 1.27
CA HIS A 11 12.30 4.48 0.46
C HIS A 11 12.38 4.87 -1.02
N PHE A 12 13.29 4.20 -1.73
CA PHE A 12 13.52 4.41 -3.16
C PHE A 12 13.22 3.09 -3.88
N PHE A 13 12.38 3.16 -4.92
CA PHE A 13 12.12 2.02 -5.78
C PHE A 13 11.99 2.49 -7.23
N ALA A 14 12.96 2.14 -8.07
CA ALA A 14 13.08 2.67 -9.43
C ALA A 14 13.05 4.21 -9.43
N ASP A 15 12.05 4.82 -10.08
CA ASP A 15 11.81 6.26 -10.13
C ASP A 15 10.92 6.80 -8.98
N ASP A 16 10.29 5.91 -8.21
CA ASP A 16 9.42 6.29 -7.10
C ASP A 16 10.23 6.52 -5.82
N VAL A 17 10.00 7.67 -5.18
CA VAL A 17 10.55 8.03 -3.87
C VAL A 17 9.42 8.29 -2.89
N ALA A 18 9.45 7.59 -1.76
CA ALA A 18 8.56 7.83 -0.64
C ALA A 18 9.37 8.22 0.60
N ALA A 19 9.06 9.38 1.19
CA ALA A 19 9.69 9.84 2.42
C ALA A 19 8.64 9.96 3.54
N ILE A 20 9.01 9.46 4.72
CA ILE A 20 8.18 9.48 5.93
C ILE A 20 8.89 10.37 6.94
N LEU A 21 8.27 11.51 7.27
CA LEU A 21 8.73 12.39 8.34
C LEU A 21 7.82 12.21 9.55
N ALA A 22 8.39 11.76 10.67
CA ALA A 22 7.66 11.58 11.92
C ALA A 22 7.95 12.73 12.90
N GLY A 23 6.91 13.17 13.60
CA GLY A 23 7.01 14.19 14.66
C GLY A 23 7.69 13.63 15.92
N GLN A 24 8.23 14.53 16.74
CA GLN A 24 8.88 14.15 18.00
C GLN A 24 7.84 13.76 19.07
N MET A 25 8.02 12.62 19.75
CA MET A 25 7.13 12.21 20.84
C MET A 25 7.28 13.12 22.06
N GLY A 26 6.19 13.32 22.82
CA GLY A 26 6.21 14.07 24.09
C GLY A 26 6.08 15.59 23.96
N VAL A 27 6.02 16.12 22.74
CA VAL A 27 5.82 17.55 22.44
C VAL A 27 4.34 17.85 22.19
N ARG A 28 3.90 19.10 22.42
CA ARG A 28 2.53 19.52 22.08
C ARG A 28 2.27 19.38 20.58
N PHE A 29 1.07 18.96 20.22
CA PHE A 29 0.69 18.71 18.83
C PHE A 29 0.91 19.93 17.91
N THR A 30 0.62 21.14 18.40
CA THR A 30 0.85 22.39 17.65
C THR A 30 2.32 22.59 17.32
N ASP A 31 3.20 22.36 18.28
CA ASP A 31 4.64 22.58 18.13
C ASP A 31 5.26 21.50 17.25
N GLN A 32 4.76 20.25 17.35
CA GLN A 32 5.09 19.18 16.40
C GLN A 32 4.71 19.53 14.97
N CYS A 33 3.56 20.18 14.77
CA CYS A 33 3.11 20.58 13.44
C CYS A 33 4.06 21.62 12.84
N LEU A 34 4.43 22.64 13.61
CA LEU A 34 5.38 23.68 13.17
C LEU A 34 6.77 23.13 12.89
N ASP A 35 7.25 22.17 13.70
CA ASP A 35 8.52 21.48 13.45
C ASP A 35 8.47 20.65 12.16
N LEU A 36 7.39 19.88 11.98
CA LEU A 36 7.19 19.07 10.77
C LEU A 36 7.15 19.93 9.52
N GLU A 37 6.46 21.07 9.54
CA GLU A 37 6.41 21.99 8.41
C GLU A 37 7.81 22.46 7.99
N LYS A 38 8.62 22.92 8.95
CA LYS A 38 10.01 23.34 8.70
C LYS A 38 10.86 22.21 8.14
N ARG A 39 10.71 20.99 8.69
CA ARG A 39 11.45 19.81 8.24
C ARG A 39 11.04 19.34 6.86
N VAL A 40 9.75 19.40 6.53
CA VAL A 40 9.28 19.05 5.19
C VAL A 40 9.80 20.06 4.17
N LYS A 41 9.73 21.36 4.47
CA LYS A 41 10.31 22.39 3.59
C LYS A 41 11.80 22.13 3.34
N SER A 42 12.60 21.96 4.41
CA SER A 42 14.02 21.67 4.26
C SER A 42 14.30 20.35 3.50
N PHE A 43 13.43 19.35 3.63
CA PHE A 43 13.53 18.11 2.86
C PHE A 43 13.28 18.35 1.37
N LEU A 44 12.25 19.12 1.01
CA LEU A 44 11.92 19.45 -0.38
C LEU A 44 13.03 20.28 -1.04
N ASP A 45 13.54 21.30 -0.35
CA ASP A 45 14.63 22.14 -0.89
C ASP A 45 15.87 21.30 -1.23
N ARG A 46 16.19 20.32 -0.37
CA ARG A 46 17.30 19.38 -0.60
C ARG A 46 16.99 18.40 -1.74
N LEU A 47 15.74 17.97 -1.86
CA LEU A 47 15.31 17.08 -2.93
C LEU A 47 15.39 17.79 -4.28
N GLU A 48 14.99 19.06 -4.36
CA GLU A 48 15.15 19.89 -5.56
C GLU A 48 16.62 20.12 -5.89
N PHE A 49 17.43 20.48 -4.90
CA PHE A 49 18.87 20.64 -5.09
C PHE A 49 19.53 19.36 -5.61
N TYR A 50 19.17 18.20 -5.03
CA TYR A 50 19.63 16.91 -5.52
C TYR A 50 19.17 16.64 -6.95
N SER A 51 17.89 16.89 -7.26
CA SER A 51 17.31 16.72 -8.59
C SER A 51 18.04 17.53 -9.66
N CYS A 52 18.41 18.78 -9.35
CA CYS A 52 19.22 19.63 -10.23
C CYS A 52 20.63 19.08 -10.42
N LEU A 53 21.27 18.57 -9.36
CA LEU A 53 22.62 18.02 -9.44
C LEU A 53 22.68 16.69 -10.19
N SER A 54 21.65 15.86 -10.07
CA SER A 54 21.59 14.54 -10.71
C SER A 54 20.99 14.57 -12.11
N ASP A 55 20.53 15.74 -12.59
CA ASP A 55 19.81 15.91 -13.85
C ASP A 55 18.58 15.00 -13.97
N GLN A 56 17.88 14.79 -12.83
CA GLN A 56 16.69 13.95 -12.73
C GLN A 56 15.50 14.80 -12.28
N PRO A 57 14.70 15.35 -13.21
CA PRO A 57 13.64 16.29 -12.86
C PRO A 57 12.53 15.63 -12.05
N LEU A 58 12.08 16.30 -10.99
CA LEU A 58 10.98 15.84 -10.16
C LEU A 58 9.63 15.99 -10.88
N ASN A 59 8.81 14.95 -10.84
CA ASN A 59 7.45 15.02 -11.34
C ASN A 59 6.50 15.62 -10.29
N ARG A 60 6.40 16.95 -10.26
CA ARG A 60 5.56 17.71 -9.32
C ARG A 60 4.08 17.27 -9.36
N SER A 61 3.55 16.97 -10.55
CA SER A 61 2.14 16.56 -10.72
C SER A 61 1.78 15.24 -10.06
N LYS A 62 2.78 14.35 -9.88
CA LYS A 62 2.64 13.05 -9.20
C LYS A 62 3.04 13.12 -7.73
N THR A 63 3.60 14.23 -7.27
CA THR A 63 4.01 14.40 -5.89
C THR A 63 2.79 14.73 -5.05
N ASP A 64 2.46 13.83 -4.13
CA ASP A 64 1.35 13.99 -3.20
C ASP A 64 1.84 13.81 -1.77
N ALA A 65 1.19 14.51 -0.83
CA ALA A 65 1.46 14.36 0.58
C ALA A 65 0.29 13.68 1.29
N LEU A 66 0.60 12.86 2.30
CA LEU A 66 -0.38 12.24 3.18
C LEU A 66 -0.02 12.57 4.61
N PHE A 67 -0.95 13.21 5.32
CA PHE A 67 -0.79 13.49 6.75
C PHE A 67 -1.51 12.41 7.56
N SER A 68 -0.82 11.88 8.57
CA SER A 68 -1.39 10.93 9.53
C SER A 68 -1.21 11.45 10.95
N ALA A 69 -2.32 11.55 11.68
CA ALA A 69 -2.32 11.90 13.09
C ALA A 69 -3.49 11.21 13.80
N ARG A 70 -3.32 10.98 15.12
CA ARG A 70 -4.41 10.53 15.99
C ARG A 70 -5.38 11.67 16.34
N ALA A 71 -4.88 12.91 16.36
CA ALA A 71 -5.67 14.10 16.64
C ALA A 71 -6.69 14.37 15.54
N ILE A 72 -7.82 15.00 15.90
CA ILE A 72 -8.86 15.39 14.96
C ILE A 72 -8.46 16.72 14.33
N GLY A 73 -8.33 16.73 13.01
CA GLY A 73 -8.01 17.93 12.21
C GLY A 73 -6.77 17.72 11.35
N LEU A 74 -6.85 18.15 10.09
CA LEU A 74 -5.65 18.33 9.28
C LEU A 74 -5.02 19.68 9.66
N PRO A 75 -3.73 19.71 9.98
CA PRO A 75 -3.02 20.97 10.12
C PRO A 75 -3.10 21.72 8.79
N LYS A 76 -3.24 23.04 8.83
CA LYS A 76 -3.17 23.90 7.65
C LYS A 76 -1.70 24.07 7.24
N PHE A 77 -1.11 23.01 6.71
CA PHE A 77 0.22 23.07 6.12
C PHE A 77 0.11 23.46 4.66
N THR A 78 0.67 24.60 4.30
CA THR A 78 0.91 24.95 2.91
C THR A 78 2.31 24.50 2.56
N ILE A 79 2.40 23.44 1.77
CA ILE A 79 3.69 22.90 1.33
C ILE A 79 3.78 23.14 -0.17
N SER A 80 4.76 23.92 -0.59
CA SER A 80 5.02 24.27 -1.98
C SER A 80 6.49 24.02 -2.31
N PHE A 81 6.75 23.73 -3.57
CA PHE A 81 8.10 23.79 -4.13
C PHE A 81 8.53 25.26 -4.29
N ASP A 82 9.77 25.60 -3.92
CA ASP A 82 10.26 26.98 -3.95
C ASP A 82 10.64 27.42 -5.38
N SER A 83 11.00 26.49 -6.27
CA SER A 83 11.38 26.80 -7.65
C SER A 83 10.17 26.86 -8.61
N ASP A 84 10.01 27.99 -9.30
CA ASP A 84 8.98 28.26 -10.35
C ASP A 84 7.51 28.08 -9.95
N GLY A 85 6.93 29.13 -9.36
CA GLY A 85 5.47 29.35 -9.38
C GLY A 85 4.68 28.82 -8.19
N GLY A 86 5.33 28.20 -7.20
CA GLY A 86 4.68 27.81 -5.95
C GLY A 86 3.69 26.65 -6.10
N ASP A 87 4.04 25.63 -6.89
CA ASP A 87 3.21 24.43 -7.03
C ASP A 87 2.94 23.79 -5.66
N GLU A 88 1.71 23.95 -5.16
CA GLU A 88 1.29 23.40 -3.89
C GLU A 88 1.13 21.87 -3.98
N ILE A 89 1.75 21.16 -3.03
CA ILE A 89 1.63 19.71 -2.92
C ILE A 89 0.23 19.36 -2.41
N LYS A 90 -0.46 18.52 -3.18
CA LYS A 90 -1.83 18.11 -2.84
C LYS A 90 -1.84 17.12 -1.69
N TRP A 91 -2.64 17.44 -0.67
CA TRP A 91 -2.93 16.53 0.43
C TRP A 91 -3.96 15.47 0.01
N LYS A 92 -3.57 14.21 0.08
CA LYS A 92 -4.46 13.06 -0.17
C LYS A 92 -4.77 12.33 1.12
N LYS A 93 -6.02 11.88 1.25
CA LYS A 93 -6.46 11.01 2.37
C LYS A 93 -5.95 9.59 2.23
N GLU A 94 -5.56 9.20 1.02
CA GLU A 94 -5.13 7.87 0.66
C GLU A 94 -4.02 7.97 -0.38
N TYR A 95 -2.99 7.15 -0.19
CA TYR A 95 -1.83 7.12 -1.05
C TYR A 95 -1.58 5.67 -1.48
N LYS A 96 -1.25 5.48 -2.76
CA LYS A 96 -0.94 4.16 -3.31
C LYS A 96 0.55 4.12 -3.64
N TYR A 97 1.28 3.22 -2.99
CA TYR A 97 2.72 3.02 -3.17
C TYR A 97 3.01 1.55 -3.43
N LEU A 98 3.65 1.23 -4.56
CA LEU A 98 3.99 -0.15 -4.96
C LEU A 98 2.81 -1.13 -4.82
N GLY A 99 1.58 -0.68 -5.12
CA GLY A 99 0.39 -1.51 -5.02
C GLY A 99 -0.22 -1.64 -3.61
N TYR A 100 0.46 -1.15 -2.56
CA TYR A 100 -0.14 -0.96 -1.24
C TYR A 100 -0.95 0.32 -1.19
N ILE A 101 -2.06 0.30 -0.45
CA ILE A 101 -2.93 1.47 -0.26
C ILE A 101 -2.88 1.83 1.22
N ILE A 102 -2.29 2.99 1.51
CA ILE A 102 -2.16 3.53 2.85
C ILE A 102 -3.19 4.64 3.01
N SER A 103 -3.93 4.61 4.10
CA SER A 103 -4.88 5.67 4.46
C SER A 103 -4.29 6.59 5.53
N SER A 104 -4.82 7.81 5.65
CA SER A 104 -4.42 8.77 6.69
C SER A 104 -4.59 8.23 8.12
N LYS A 105 -5.50 7.26 8.33
CA LYS A 105 -5.68 6.55 9.61
C LYS A 105 -4.76 5.33 9.79
N LEU A 106 -3.80 5.12 8.87
CA LEU A 106 -2.92 3.95 8.80
C LEU A 106 -3.70 2.61 8.78
N GLY A 107 -4.93 2.64 8.28
CA GLY A 107 -5.78 1.46 8.19
C GLY A 107 -5.59 0.75 6.85
N TRP A 108 -5.52 -0.59 6.91
CA TRP A 108 -5.40 -1.48 5.74
C TRP A 108 -6.74 -1.84 5.08
N GLY A 109 -7.86 -1.29 5.57
CA GLY A 109 -9.20 -1.68 5.10
C GLY A 109 -9.42 -1.47 3.60
N LYS A 110 -8.85 -0.41 3.02
CA LYS A 110 -8.98 -0.15 1.57
C LYS A 110 -8.11 -1.08 0.73
N LEU A 111 -6.90 -1.37 1.18
CA LEU A 111 -6.03 -2.38 0.58
C LEU A 111 -6.73 -3.75 0.55
N ILE A 112 -7.30 -4.18 1.68
CA ILE A 112 -8.02 -5.45 1.78
C ILE A 112 -9.18 -5.49 0.78
N LYS A 113 -10.01 -4.43 0.73
CA LYS A 113 -11.13 -4.35 -0.22
C LYS A 113 -10.69 -4.38 -1.68
N ASP A 114 -9.61 -3.68 -2.03
CA ASP A 114 -9.05 -3.67 -3.39
C ASP A 114 -8.59 -5.07 -3.81
N VAL A 115 -7.88 -5.76 -2.90
CA VAL A 115 -7.43 -7.13 -3.11
C VAL A 115 -8.61 -8.07 -3.24
N GLU A 116 -9.58 -8.02 -2.33
CA GLU A 116 -10.78 -8.87 -2.39
C GLU A 116 -11.52 -8.66 -3.72
N CYS A 117 -11.56 -7.44 -4.24
CA CYS A 117 -12.13 -7.14 -5.54
C CYS A 117 -11.33 -7.80 -6.68
N LYS A 118 -10.00 -7.68 -6.66
CA LYS A 118 -9.12 -8.34 -7.63
C LYS A 118 -9.26 -9.86 -7.59
N VAL A 119 -9.23 -10.47 -6.41
CA VAL A 119 -9.42 -11.90 -6.19
C VAL A 119 -10.77 -12.35 -6.75
N ARG A 120 -11.87 -11.65 -6.41
CA ARG A 120 -13.20 -11.95 -6.94
C ARG A 120 -13.26 -11.88 -8.47
N LYS A 121 -12.66 -10.86 -9.08
CA LYS A 121 -12.58 -10.72 -10.54
C LYS A 121 -11.81 -11.88 -11.17
N ARG A 122 -10.65 -12.25 -10.62
CA ARG A 122 -9.84 -13.38 -11.13
C ARG A 122 -10.58 -14.71 -10.99
N ILE A 123 -11.21 -14.97 -9.84
CA ILE A 123 -12.03 -16.17 -9.64
C ILE A 123 -13.20 -16.22 -10.64
N SER A 124 -13.87 -15.09 -10.89
CA SER A 124 -14.95 -15.01 -11.88
C SER A 124 -14.46 -15.39 -13.28
N LEU A 125 -13.29 -14.86 -13.69
CA LEU A 125 -12.66 -15.20 -14.98
C LEU A 125 -12.28 -16.68 -15.08
N ILE A 126 -11.72 -17.25 -14.02
CA ILE A 126 -11.38 -18.68 -13.97
C ILE A 126 -12.64 -19.55 -14.09
N ARG A 127 -13.76 -19.12 -13.51
CA ARG A 127 -15.04 -19.82 -13.59
C ARG A 127 -15.70 -19.68 -14.97
N SER A 128 -15.56 -18.54 -15.63
CA SER A 128 -16.09 -18.31 -16.97
C SER A 128 -15.25 -19.00 -18.06
N PHE A 129 -13.99 -19.31 -17.77
CA PHE A 129 -13.12 -20.03 -18.70
C PHE A 129 -13.63 -21.45 -18.96
N LYS A 130 -14.11 -21.67 -20.19
CA LYS A 130 -14.56 -22.97 -20.71
C LYS A 130 -13.99 -23.14 -22.11
N LEU A 131 -13.29 -24.24 -22.35
CA LEU A 131 -12.86 -24.68 -23.67
C LEU A 131 -13.83 -25.78 -24.11
N PHE A 132 -14.53 -25.58 -25.23
CA PHE A 132 -15.57 -26.50 -25.70
C PHE A 132 -16.67 -26.80 -24.66
N GLY A 133 -17.06 -25.80 -23.86
CA GLY A 133 -18.13 -25.92 -22.86
C GLY A 133 -17.70 -26.59 -21.53
N CYS A 134 -16.51 -27.19 -21.49
CA CYS A 134 -15.95 -27.81 -20.29
C CYS A 134 -14.66 -27.12 -19.84
N SER A 135 -14.27 -27.33 -18.59
CA SER A 135 -12.96 -26.93 -18.10
C SER A 135 -12.53 -27.94 -17.07
N SER A 136 -11.35 -28.53 -17.24
CA SER A 136 -10.86 -29.55 -16.31
C SER A 136 -10.53 -28.92 -14.94
N PRO A 137 -10.71 -29.67 -13.84
CA PRO A 137 -10.29 -29.22 -12.52
C PRO A 137 -8.79 -28.90 -12.44
N SER A 138 -7.95 -29.62 -13.18
CA SER A 138 -6.50 -29.40 -13.24
C SER A 138 -6.16 -28.04 -13.84
N VAL A 139 -6.79 -27.65 -14.96
CA VAL A 139 -6.58 -26.33 -15.58
C VAL A 139 -7.05 -25.21 -14.64
N ARG A 140 -8.21 -25.35 -13.99
CA ARG A 140 -8.67 -24.36 -13.01
C ARG A 140 -7.72 -24.22 -11.82
N LYS A 141 -7.11 -25.32 -11.38
CA LYS A 141 -6.09 -25.32 -10.31
C LYS A 141 -4.84 -24.55 -10.74
N VAL A 142 -4.33 -24.80 -11.95
CA VAL A 142 -3.18 -24.05 -12.50
C VAL A 142 -3.50 -22.57 -12.62
N LEU A 143 -4.67 -22.21 -13.16
CA LEU A 143 -5.11 -20.82 -13.29
C LEU A 143 -5.27 -20.13 -11.92
N PHE A 144 -5.69 -20.86 -10.89
CA PHE A 144 -5.76 -20.34 -9.54
C PHE A 144 -4.37 -20.02 -8.99
N TYR A 145 -3.41 -20.94 -9.13
CA TYR A 145 -2.04 -20.72 -8.68
C TYR A 145 -1.31 -19.64 -9.48
N SER A 146 -1.60 -19.46 -10.76
CA SER A 146 -0.95 -18.43 -11.56
C SER A 146 -1.55 -17.03 -11.36
N HIS A 147 -2.86 -16.91 -11.11
CA HIS A 147 -3.53 -15.59 -11.12
C HIS A 147 -4.11 -15.14 -9.79
N VAL A 148 -4.35 -16.06 -8.84
CA VAL A 148 -4.94 -15.72 -7.55
C VAL A 148 -3.89 -15.81 -6.45
N LEU A 149 -3.08 -16.87 -6.41
CA LEU A 149 -2.05 -17.05 -5.39
C LEU A 149 -1.06 -15.87 -5.29
N PRO A 150 -0.55 -15.26 -6.39
CA PRO A 150 0.38 -14.14 -6.29
C PRO A 150 -0.20 -12.91 -5.60
N LEU A 151 -1.53 -12.70 -5.67
CA LEU A 151 -2.19 -11.60 -4.96
C LEU A 151 -2.06 -11.75 -3.44
N PHE A 152 -2.04 -13.00 -2.94
CA PHE A 152 -1.86 -13.28 -1.52
C PHE A 152 -0.41 -13.19 -1.10
N THR A 153 0.51 -13.72 -1.91
CA THR A 153 1.95 -13.56 -1.70
C THR A 153 2.33 -12.09 -1.56
N TRP A 154 1.70 -11.21 -2.34
CA TRP A 154 1.92 -9.77 -2.27
C TRP A 154 1.48 -9.13 -0.94
N ILE A 155 0.43 -9.64 -0.30
CA ILE A 155 -0.12 -9.05 0.94
C ILE A 155 0.50 -9.67 2.18
N TYR A 156 1.17 -10.81 2.02
CA TYR A 156 1.80 -11.54 3.11
C TYR A 156 2.62 -10.64 4.07
N PRO A 157 3.41 -9.65 3.61
CA PRO A 157 4.14 -8.77 4.52
C PRO A 157 3.26 -7.92 5.47
N VAL A 158 2.05 -7.59 5.04
CA VAL A 158 1.09 -6.79 5.82
C VAL A 158 0.15 -7.68 6.65
N TYR A 159 0.02 -8.95 6.29
CA TYR A 159 -0.92 -9.88 6.93
C TYR A 159 -0.76 -9.99 8.46
N PRO A 160 0.46 -10.05 9.04
CA PRO A 160 0.65 -10.06 10.49
C PRO A 160 0.18 -8.76 11.19
N LEU A 161 0.14 -7.64 10.46
CA LEU A 161 -0.30 -6.34 10.97
C LEU A 161 -1.82 -6.17 10.96
N LEU A 162 -2.54 -7.11 10.33
CA LEU A 162 -3.99 -7.08 10.25
C LEU A 162 -4.62 -7.56 11.56
N THR A 163 -5.78 -7.00 11.91
CA THR A 163 -6.58 -7.52 13.02
C THR A 163 -7.11 -8.92 12.71
N ARG A 164 -7.40 -9.73 13.74
CA ARG A 164 -7.98 -11.08 13.55
C ARG A 164 -9.21 -11.09 12.64
N LYS A 165 -10.12 -10.13 12.81
CA LYS A 165 -11.31 -9.99 11.93
C LYS A 165 -10.96 -9.72 10.47
N GLN A 166 -9.90 -8.95 10.21
CA GLN A 166 -9.43 -8.67 8.84
C GLN A 166 -8.75 -9.89 8.22
N GLN A 167 -7.93 -10.59 9.00
CA GLN A 167 -7.32 -11.86 8.59
C GLN A 167 -8.40 -12.89 8.24
N GLU A 168 -9.41 -13.07 9.10
CA GLU A 168 -10.57 -13.91 8.86
C GLU A 168 -11.34 -13.49 7.61
N SER A 169 -11.61 -12.20 7.39
CA SER A 169 -12.28 -11.72 6.17
C SER A 169 -11.50 -12.10 4.90
N MET A 170 -10.18 -11.92 4.91
CA MET A 170 -9.31 -12.32 3.79
C MET A 170 -9.32 -13.84 3.58
N CYS A 171 -9.18 -14.62 4.65
CA CYS A 171 -9.26 -16.08 4.60
C CYS A 171 -10.64 -16.58 4.18
N LEU A 172 -11.72 -15.91 4.56
CA LEU A 172 -13.09 -16.23 4.12
C LEU A 172 -13.33 -15.81 2.67
N SER A 173 -12.71 -14.75 2.18
CA SER A 173 -12.75 -14.38 0.75
C SER A 173 -12.09 -15.45 -0.14
N LEU A 174 -11.03 -16.09 0.38
CA LEU A 174 -10.41 -17.30 -0.16
C LEU A 174 -11.34 -18.53 -0.05
N MET A 175 -11.96 -18.69 1.11
CA MET A 175 -12.69 -19.90 1.54
C MET A 175 -14.19 -19.86 1.30
N ARG A 176 -14.76 -18.87 0.58
CA ARG A 176 -16.22 -18.79 0.32
C ARG A 176 -16.72 -19.96 -0.56
N ARG A 177 -16.92 -21.06 0.15
CA ARG A 177 -17.93 -22.13 0.20
C ARG A 177 -18.27 -23.02 -0.99
N SER A 178 -17.68 -22.87 -2.17
CA SER A 178 -17.88 -23.92 -3.20
C SER A 178 -16.65 -24.33 -3.96
N THR A 179 -15.65 -23.46 -4.12
CA THR A 179 -14.53 -23.74 -5.03
C THR A 179 -13.36 -24.35 -4.26
N PHE A 180 -12.95 -23.78 -3.12
CA PHE A 180 -11.84 -24.34 -2.35
C PHE A 180 -12.20 -25.62 -1.59
N LEU A 181 -13.42 -25.77 -1.05
CA LEU A 181 -13.85 -27.03 -0.42
C LEU A 181 -14.08 -28.17 -1.43
N LYS A 182 -14.48 -27.86 -2.68
CA LYS A 182 -14.55 -28.86 -3.76
C LYS A 182 -13.17 -29.13 -4.38
N LEU A 183 -12.30 -28.12 -4.48
CA LEU A 183 -10.91 -28.28 -4.92
C LEU A 183 -10.05 -28.97 -3.87
N SER A 184 -10.20 -28.71 -2.57
CA SER A 184 -9.48 -29.39 -1.48
C SER A 184 -10.00 -30.79 -1.18
N LYS A 185 -11.20 -31.16 -1.67
CA LYS A 185 -11.60 -32.58 -1.73
C LYS A 185 -10.98 -33.32 -2.92
N LEU A 186 -10.66 -32.61 -4.01
CA LEU A 186 -9.98 -33.16 -5.19
C LEU A 186 -8.45 -33.15 -5.06
N ILE A 187 -7.93 -32.23 -4.27
CA ILE A 187 -6.53 -32.14 -3.93
C ILE A 187 -6.45 -32.73 -2.54
N GLN A 188 -5.95 -33.97 -2.41
CA GLN A 188 -5.34 -34.41 -1.15
C GLN A 188 -4.22 -33.42 -0.82
N ILE A 189 -4.56 -32.28 -0.23
CA ILE A 189 -3.63 -31.42 0.49
C ILE A 189 -3.48 -32.12 1.83
N GLY A 190 -2.77 -33.25 1.81
CA GLY A 190 -2.18 -33.79 3.01
C GLY A 190 -1.29 -32.70 3.58
N ASN A 191 -1.62 -32.23 4.78
CA ASN A 191 -0.70 -31.57 5.68
C ASN A 191 0.08 -30.35 5.15
N ILE A 192 -0.56 -29.45 4.40
CA ILE A 192 -0.04 -28.08 4.34
C ILE A 192 -0.81 -27.27 5.37
N LEU A 193 -0.19 -27.16 6.55
CA LEU A 193 -0.46 -26.15 7.56
C LEU A 193 -0.51 -24.77 6.90
N LEU A 194 -1.71 -24.34 6.51
CA LEU A 194 -2.02 -22.94 6.22
C LEU A 194 -2.59 -22.33 7.48
N CYS A 195 -1.70 -22.15 8.47
CA CYS A 195 -1.81 -21.21 9.59
C CYS A 195 -0.52 -21.33 10.41
N TYR A 196 0.43 -20.44 10.16
CA TYR A 196 1.30 -19.86 11.18
C TYR A 196 1.43 -18.37 10.89
#